data_AF-A0A923CM84-F1
#
_entry.id   AF-A0A923CM84-F1
#
_cell.length_a   1.000
_cell.length_b   1.000
_cell.length_c   1.000
_cell.angle_alpha   90.00
_cell.angle_beta   90.00
_cell.angle_gamma   90.00
#
_symmetry.space_group_name_H-M   'P 1'
#
loop_
_entity.id
_entity.type
_entity.pdbx_description
1 polymer ?
#
loop_
_entity_poly.entity_id
_entity_poly.type
_entity_poly.pdbx_seq_one_letter_code
_entity_poly.pdbx_strand_id
1 'polypeptide(L)'
;MRGCRIHKPGRLMAGSEHQTLGLYMGQQHVATIQFEYTRIHHFEYTPEWRQQGFALSPHLPLQGPTGEKAANLFLRNMFPEGSVFDKALQYLAISKENHFAILGTLGLEAPGSLALAANIEQLQQPAQFQPLDLHELEKRLNDSDRNLAIWNGKVRLSAAGVQDKINVMKHPTQGLGFADGAWVSTHLLKFESPNAPGLVINEWFTLQLAKAAGLPVNHAEKIQIGKHSALLVERFDRRFNKDHTHVQRKHTIDGCQLLNRDALQKYERPLAHGKHTRHIRDGVSFSELFATRRWAKQPAKHTLQLLDWTVFNLLVGNADCHAKNLSFFVDAQGIELSPFYDLVNVLLFDFAHDWAMGLGDEFLDNGSLPSTYDLACFAHACELPGRLVSQRFENQINILVSAAKSLFSQLPPLSKFERQHLHQYQQILDARLRHFQQNAKGIQRAISDLILS
;
A
#
# COMPACT_ATOMS: atom_id res chain seq x y z
N MET A 1 -55.16 -44.37 7.81
CA MET A 1 -54.97 -43.64 6.54
C MET A 1 -54.91 -42.14 6.80
N ARG A 2 -53.70 -41.57 6.90
CA ARG A 2 -53.47 -40.13 6.76
C ARG A 2 -52.34 -39.99 5.74
N GLY A 3 -52.69 -39.46 4.57
CA GLY A 3 -51.82 -39.40 3.40
C GLY A 3 -50.67 -38.42 3.63
N CYS A 4 -49.45 -38.94 3.61
CA CYS A 4 -48.24 -38.14 3.51
C CYS A 4 -48.14 -37.64 2.07
N ARG A 5 -48.39 -36.33 1.85
CA ARG A 5 -48.17 -35.69 0.54
C ARG A 5 -46.67 -35.57 0.31
N ILE A 6 -46.13 -36.43 -0.54
CA ILE A 6 -44.78 -36.29 -1.09
C ILE A 6 -44.78 -35.01 -1.92
N HIS A 7 -44.15 -33.95 -1.42
CA HIS A 7 -43.79 -32.80 -2.24
C HIS A 7 -42.84 -33.29 -3.33
N LYS A 8 -43.21 -33.06 -4.59
CA LYS A 8 -42.30 -33.19 -5.73
C LYS A 8 -41.03 -32.39 -5.40
N PRO A 9 -39.82 -32.95 -5.58
CA PRO A 9 -38.62 -32.12 -5.51
C PRO A 9 -38.72 -31.14 -6.68
N GLY A 10 -39.04 -29.88 -6.36
CA GLY A 10 -38.72 -28.76 -7.21
C GLY A 10 -37.23 -28.85 -7.50
N ARG A 11 -36.89 -28.74 -8.78
CA ARG A 11 -35.54 -28.71 -9.35
C ARG A 11 -34.53 -28.16 -8.32
N LEU A 12 -33.79 -29.06 -7.67
CA LEU A 12 -32.55 -28.70 -6.99
C LEU A 12 -31.63 -28.21 -8.11
N MET A 13 -31.50 -26.88 -8.26
CA MET A 13 -30.40 -26.28 -9.01
C MET A 13 -29.13 -26.53 -8.21
N ALA A 14 -28.63 -27.76 -8.27
CA ALA A 14 -27.37 -28.17 -7.69
C ALA A 14 -26.26 -27.97 -8.74
N GLY A 15 -25.46 -26.92 -8.54
CA GLY A 15 -24.01 -26.93 -8.75
C GLY A 15 -23.45 -27.22 -10.14
N SER A 16 -23.76 -26.39 -11.15
CA SER A 16 -22.99 -26.39 -12.41
C SER A 16 -22.83 -25.03 -13.10
N GLU A 17 -23.14 -23.92 -12.43
CA GLU A 17 -22.79 -22.58 -12.92
C GLU A 17 -21.60 -22.07 -12.12
N HIS A 18 -20.49 -21.79 -12.82
CA HIS A 18 -19.34 -21.10 -12.21
C HIS A 18 -19.84 -19.83 -11.53
N GLN A 19 -19.46 -19.61 -10.26
CA GLN A 19 -19.77 -18.37 -9.57
C GLN A 19 -19.05 -17.21 -10.29
N THR A 20 -19.71 -16.07 -10.44
CA THR A 20 -19.14 -14.93 -11.18
C THR A 20 -19.14 -13.64 -10.38
N LEU A 21 -18.10 -12.82 -10.56
CA LEU A 21 -18.08 -11.42 -10.14
C LEU A 21 -17.70 -10.54 -11.34
N GLY A 22 -18.40 -9.41 -11.49
CA GLY A 22 -17.99 -8.35 -12.38
C GLY A 22 -16.98 -7.43 -11.70
N LEU A 23 -15.97 -6.99 -12.45
CA LEU A 23 -15.13 -5.85 -12.12
C LEU A 23 -15.69 -4.60 -12.78
N TYR A 24 -15.87 -3.56 -11.98
CA TYR A 24 -16.41 -2.29 -12.45
C TYR A 24 -15.44 -1.14 -12.17
N MET A 25 -15.32 -0.22 -13.11
CA MET A 25 -14.75 1.10 -12.89
C MET A 25 -15.86 2.14 -12.97
N GLY A 26 -16.28 2.67 -11.82
CA GLY A 26 -17.50 3.46 -11.73
C GLY A 26 -18.70 2.58 -12.11
N GLN A 27 -19.42 2.95 -13.17
CA GLN A 27 -20.54 2.17 -13.70
C GLN A 27 -20.19 1.28 -14.90
N GLN A 28 -18.95 1.34 -15.39
CA GLN A 28 -18.52 0.57 -16.55
C GLN A 28 -18.09 -0.84 -16.15
N HIS A 29 -18.65 -1.86 -16.79
CA HIS A 29 -18.24 -3.26 -16.61
C HIS A 29 -16.95 -3.53 -17.40
N VAL A 30 -15.87 -3.79 -16.68
CA VAL A 30 -14.50 -3.90 -17.22
C VAL A 30 -14.14 -5.32 -17.57
N ALA A 31 -14.41 -6.26 -16.65
CA ALA A 31 -14.05 -7.66 -16.79
C ALA A 31 -14.97 -8.53 -15.95
N THR A 32 -15.07 -9.81 -16.30
CA THR A 32 -15.75 -10.84 -15.52
C THR A 32 -14.73 -11.84 -14.98
N ILE A 33 -14.87 -12.18 -13.70
CA ILE A 33 -14.14 -13.27 -13.06
C ILE A 33 -15.10 -14.43 -12.88
N GLN A 34 -14.71 -15.60 -13.33
CA GLN A 34 -15.39 -16.84 -13.01
C GLN A 34 -14.57 -17.62 -11.99
N PHE A 35 -15.27 -18.23 -11.05
CA PHE A 35 -14.69 -19.02 -9.98
C PHE A 35 -15.06 -20.49 -10.16
N GLU A 36 -14.10 -21.37 -9.92
CA GLU A 36 -14.34 -22.79 -9.75
C GLU A 36 -14.14 -23.11 -8.26
N TYR A 37 -15.20 -23.67 -7.66
CA TYR A 37 -15.36 -23.75 -6.21
C TYR A 37 -15.23 -22.39 -5.53
N THR A 38 -14.03 -22.05 -5.08
CA THR A 38 -13.74 -20.78 -4.39
C THR A 38 -12.54 -20.03 -4.96
N ARG A 39 -11.93 -20.54 -6.02
CA ARG A 39 -10.71 -19.99 -6.62
C ARG A 39 -11.01 -19.41 -7.99
N ILE A 40 -10.24 -18.38 -8.34
CA ILE A 40 -10.32 -17.74 -9.66
C ILE A 40 -9.94 -18.77 -10.71
N HIS A 41 -10.88 -19.05 -11.61
CA HIS A 41 -10.73 -20.01 -12.71
C HIS A 41 -10.59 -19.29 -14.04
N HIS A 42 -11.35 -18.21 -14.25
CA HIS A 42 -11.28 -17.46 -15.51
C HIS A 42 -11.34 -15.96 -15.26
N PHE A 43 -10.63 -15.20 -16.09
CA PHE A 43 -10.68 -13.75 -16.14
C PHE A 43 -10.78 -13.30 -17.59
N GLU A 44 -11.79 -12.49 -17.88
CA GLU A 44 -12.01 -11.97 -19.22
C GLU A 44 -12.45 -10.50 -19.18
N TYR A 45 -11.73 -9.65 -19.93
CA TYR A 45 -12.19 -8.30 -20.25
C TYR A 45 -13.46 -8.32 -21.10
N THR A 46 -14.38 -7.39 -20.84
CA THR A 46 -15.56 -7.20 -21.68
C THR A 46 -15.15 -6.73 -23.09
N PRO A 47 -15.93 -7.09 -24.14
CA PRO A 47 -15.66 -6.62 -25.49
C PRO A 47 -15.53 -5.10 -25.60
N GLU A 48 -16.36 -4.36 -24.85
CA GLU A 48 -16.36 -2.90 -24.81
C GLU A 48 -15.06 -2.36 -24.20
N TRP A 49 -14.61 -2.96 -23.09
CA TRP A 49 -13.36 -2.53 -22.44
C TRP A 49 -12.13 -2.88 -23.28
N ARG A 50 -12.13 -4.00 -24.00
CA ARG A 50 -11.03 -4.32 -24.93
C ARG A 50 -10.86 -3.30 -26.05
N GLN A 51 -11.93 -2.61 -26.44
CA GLN A 51 -11.91 -1.61 -27.51
C GLN A 51 -11.52 -0.22 -27.02
N GLN A 52 -11.98 0.18 -25.83
CA GLN A 52 -11.92 1.58 -25.37
C GLN A 52 -11.17 1.78 -24.05
N GLY A 53 -10.89 0.70 -23.33
CA GLY A 53 -10.25 0.71 -22.02
C GLY A 53 -8.73 0.62 -22.07
N PHE A 54 -8.16 0.13 -20.98
CA PHE A 54 -6.73 -0.11 -20.81
C PHE A 54 -6.50 -1.37 -19.96
N ALA A 55 -5.31 -1.96 -20.06
CA ALA A 55 -4.96 -3.13 -19.26
C ALA A 55 -4.88 -2.77 -17.76
N LEU A 56 -5.52 -3.56 -16.88
CA LEU A 56 -5.52 -3.32 -15.43
C LEU A 56 -4.12 -3.42 -14.81
N SER A 57 -3.26 -4.25 -15.39
CA SER A 57 -1.86 -4.42 -15.06
C SER A 57 -1.13 -4.80 -16.34
N PRO A 58 0.18 -4.49 -16.51
CA PRO A 58 0.96 -4.95 -17.66
C PRO A 58 0.90 -6.47 -17.90
N HIS A 59 0.60 -7.25 -16.86
CA HIS A 59 0.48 -8.71 -16.94
C HIS A 59 -0.96 -9.22 -17.17
N LEU A 60 -1.92 -8.31 -17.35
CA LEU A 60 -3.29 -8.57 -17.76
C LEU A 60 -3.59 -7.82 -19.06
N PRO A 61 -2.95 -8.18 -20.19
CA PRO A 61 -3.09 -7.46 -21.44
C PRO A 61 -4.53 -7.49 -21.96
N LEU A 62 -4.98 -6.42 -22.63
CA LEU A 62 -6.33 -6.37 -23.21
C LEU A 62 -6.56 -7.43 -24.31
N GLN A 63 -5.48 -7.82 -25.00
CA GLN A 63 -5.51 -8.75 -26.12
C GLN A 63 -4.64 -9.97 -25.79
N GLY A 64 -5.11 -11.15 -26.18
CA GLY A 64 -4.46 -12.43 -25.91
C GLY A 64 -5.02 -13.13 -24.65
N PRO A 65 -4.60 -14.38 -24.40
CA PRO A 65 -5.05 -15.12 -23.23
C PRO A 65 -4.52 -14.45 -21.95
N THR A 66 -5.43 -13.99 -21.09
CA THR A 66 -5.04 -13.60 -19.73
C THR A 66 -4.60 -14.86 -18.99
N GLY A 67 -3.36 -14.90 -18.51
CA GLY A 67 -2.92 -16.01 -17.68
C GLY A 67 -3.71 -16.03 -16.37
N GLU A 68 -4.45 -17.11 -16.10
CA GLU A 68 -5.25 -17.29 -14.87
C GLU A 68 -4.41 -17.05 -13.60
N LYS A 69 -3.13 -17.47 -13.64
CA LYS A 69 -2.15 -17.19 -12.59
C LYS A 69 -1.95 -15.70 -12.34
N ALA A 70 -1.82 -14.89 -13.38
CA ALA A 70 -1.62 -13.45 -13.24
C ALA A 70 -2.88 -12.76 -12.68
N ALA A 71 -4.06 -13.16 -13.15
CA ALA A 71 -5.33 -12.66 -12.60
C ALA A 71 -5.49 -13.02 -11.12
N ASN A 72 -5.11 -14.25 -10.75
CA ASN A 72 -5.10 -14.71 -9.36
C ASN A 72 -4.17 -13.88 -8.48
N LEU A 73 -2.94 -13.66 -8.90
CA LEU A 73 -1.96 -12.82 -8.17
C LEU A 73 -2.44 -11.37 -8.06
N PHE A 74 -2.98 -10.81 -9.14
CA PHE A 74 -3.52 -9.45 -9.17
C PHE A 74 -4.64 -9.26 -8.14
N LEU A 75 -5.63 -10.15 -8.14
CA LEU A 75 -6.80 -10.04 -7.27
C LEU A 75 -6.48 -10.35 -5.81
N ARG A 76 -5.62 -11.34 -5.53
CA ARG A 76 -5.21 -11.66 -4.15
C ARG A 76 -4.44 -10.53 -3.48
N ASN A 77 -3.68 -9.75 -4.25
CA ASN A 77 -2.99 -8.57 -3.72
C ASN A 77 -3.93 -7.43 -3.28
N MET A 78 -5.22 -7.48 -3.65
CA MET A 78 -6.24 -6.54 -3.17
C MET A 78 -6.76 -6.90 -1.76
N PHE A 79 -6.43 -8.09 -1.24
CA PHE A 79 -6.84 -8.50 0.09
C PHE A 79 -6.12 -7.68 1.17
N PRO A 80 -6.80 -7.34 2.28
CA PRO A 80 -6.11 -6.88 3.48
C PRO A 80 -5.11 -7.93 3.99
N GLU A 81 -4.15 -7.51 4.81
CA GLU A 81 -3.12 -8.39 5.38
C GLU A 81 -3.19 -8.40 6.92
N GLY A 82 -2.53 -9.37 7.54
CA GLY A 82 -2.29 -9.41 8.98
C GLY A 82 -3.46 -9.93 9.82
N SER A 83 -3.27 -9.94 11.14
CA SER A 83 -4.21 -10.51 12.11
C SER A 83 -5.58 -9.83 12.11
N VAL A 84 -5.63 -8.56 11.72
CA VAL A 84 -6.87 -7.78 11.61
C VAL A 84 -7.75 -8.31 10.49
N PHE A 85 -7.16 -8.71 9.36
CA PHE A 85 -7.88 -9.38 8.28
C PHE A 85 -8.41 -10.75 8.73
N ASP A 86 -7.60 -11.52 9.47
CA ASP A 86 -7.98 -12.83 9.98
C ASP A 86 -9.19 -12.76 10.91
N LYS A 87 -9.20 -11.78 11.83
CA LYS A 87 -10.34 -11.50 12.72
C LYS A 87 -11.58 -11.09 11.92
N ALA A 88 -11.42 -10.31 10.85
CA ALA A 88 -12.52 -9.90 10.00
C ALA A 88 -13.14 -11.09 9.25
N LEU A 89 -12.33 -12.00 8.73
CA LEU A 89 -12.80 -13.23 8.08
C LEU A 89 -13.50 -14.17 9.06
N GLN A 90 -12.98 -14.29 10.29
CA GLN A 90 -13.64 -15.04 11.35
C GLN A 90 -15.02 -14.48 11.68
N TYR A 91 -15.15 -13.15 11.79
CA TYR A 91 -16.45 -12.50 12.02
C TYR A 91 -17.45 -12.77 10.89
N LEU A 92 -16.97 -12.76 9.64
CA LEU A 92 -17.80 -13.03 8.46
C LEU A 92 -18.07 -14.53 8.25
N ALA A 93 -17.46 -15.42 9.05
CA ALA A 93 -17.46 -16.87 8.84
C ALA A 93 -16.97 -17.27 7.43
N ILE A 94 -15.98 -16.54 6.89
CA ILE A 94 -15.40 -16.80 5.57
C ILE A 94 -14.03 -17.47 5.72
N SER A 95 -13.80 -18.57 5.02
CA SER A 95 -12.46 -19.19 4.92
C SER A 95 -11.50 -18.30 4.15
N LYS A 96 -10.23 -18.24 4.57
CA LYS A 96 -9.15 -17.52 3.85
C LYS A 96 -8.97 -17.98 2.40
N GLU A 97 -9.29 -19.23 2.12
CA GLU A 97 -9.22 -19.83 0.78
C GLU A 97 -10.45 -19.53 -0.08
N ASN A 98 -11.47 -18.85 0.49
CA ASN A 98 -12.69 -18.53 -0.22
C ASN A 98 -12.60 -17.18 -0.95
N HIS A 99 -11.84 -17.13 -2.05
CA HIS A 99 -11.59 -15.88 -2.76
C HIS A 99 -12.88 -15.25 -3.31
N PHE A 100 -13.86 -16.04 -3.75
CA PHE A 100 -15.16 -15.53 -4.19
C PHE A 100 -15.86 -14.74 -3.07
N ALA A 101 -15.98 -15.32 -1.87
CA ALA A 101 -16.66 -14.66 -0.75
C ALA A 101 -15.89 -13.43 -0.25
N ILE A 102 -14.55 -13.51 -0.19
CA ILE A 102 -13.69 -12.38 0.21
C ILE A 102 -13.86 -11.22 -0.77
N LEU A 103 -13.71 -11.47 -2.08
CA LEU A 103 -13.85 -10.45 -3.11
C LEU A 103 -15.28 -9.90 -3.18
N GLY A 104 -16.30 -10.75 -3.08
CA GLY A 104 -17.70 -10.31 -3.10
C GLY A 104 -18.10 -9.47 -1.88
N THR A 105 -17.43 -9.65 -0.74
CA THR A 105 -17.76 -8.93 0.50
C THR A 105 -16.93 -7.66 0.69
N LEU A 106 -15.62 -7.71 0.39
CA LEU A 106 -14.70 -6.58 0.60
C LEU A 106 -14.39 -5.79 -0.69
N GLY A 107 -14.69 -6.36 -1.85
CA GLY A 107 -14.29 -5.83 -3.15
C GLY A 107 -15.01 -4.55 -3.59
N LEU A 108 -16.12 -4.19 -2.94
CA LEU A 108 -16.79 -2.90 -3.20
C LEU A 108 -15.91 -1.71 -2.80
N GLU A 109 -15.10 -1.84 -1.75
CA GLU A 109 -14.23 -0.78 -1.19
C GLU A 109 -12.74 -0.97 -1.55
N ALA A 110 -12.41 -1.85 -2.49
CA ALA A 110 -11.04 -2.23 -2.80
C ALA A 110 -10.11 -1.05 -3.20
N PRO A 111 -8.78 -1.19 -3.08
CA PRO A 111 -7.81 -0.20 -3.54
C PRO A 111 -7.92 0.06 -5.05
N GLY A 112 -7.59 1.26 -5.49
CA GLY A 112 -7.70 1.66 -6.89
C GLY A 112 -9.14 1.93 -7.34
N SER A 113 -9.43 1.84 -8.63
CA SER A 113 -10.74 2.19 -9.20
C SER A 113 -11.74 1.04 -9.24
N LEU A 114 -11.27 -0.18 -8.99
CA LEU A 114 -12.06 -1.38 -9.18
C LEU A 114 -13.05 -1.55 -8.02
N ALA A 115 -14.28 -1.89 -8.39
CA ALA A 115 -15.26 -2.45 -7.48
C ALA A 115 -15.61 -3.86 -7.99
N LEU A 116 -15.63 -4.83 -7.08
CA LEU A 116 -16.09 -6.18 -7.40
C LEU A 116 -17.50 -6.36 -6.89
N ALA A 117 -18.40 -6.73 -7.79
CA ALA A 117 -19.82 -6.86 -7.49
C ALA A 117 -20.41 -8.05 -8.26
N ALA A 118 -21.42 -8.70 -7.69
CA ALA A 118 -22.14 -9.75 -8.38
C ALA A 118 -22.99 -9.19 -9.54
N ASN A 119 -23.42 -7.93 -9.40
CA ASN A 119 -24.18 -7.18 -10.40
C ASN A 119 -24.02 -5.68 -10.19
N ILE A 120 -24.45 -4.88 -11.17
CA ILE A 120 -24.28 -3.42 -11.17
C ILE A 120 -25.16 -2.74 -10.11
N GLU A 121 -26.29 -3.33 -9.72
CA GLU A 121 -27.25 -2.78 -8.76
C GLU A 121 -26.66 -2.62 -7.36
N GLN A 122 -25.64 -3.42 -7.02
CA GLN A 122 -24.87 -3.25 -5.78
C GLN A 122 -24.10 -1.91 -5.74
N LEU A 123 -23.67 -1.40 -6.89
CA LEU A 123 -22.95 -0.11 -7.01
C LEU A 123 -23.89 1.09 -7.13
N GLN A 124 -25.16 0.84 -7.43
CA GLN A 124 -26.19 1.87 -7.60
C GLN A 124 -27.02 2.12 -6.32
N GLN A 125 -26.64 1.50 -5.20
CA GLN A 125 -27.28 1.74 -3.92
C GLN A 125 -27.15 3.22 -3.52
N PRO A 126 -28.19 3.83 -2.93
CA PRO A 126 -28.14 5.23 -2.51
C PRO A 126 -26.96 5.52 -1.60
N ALA A 127 -26.40 6.71 -1.76
CA ALA A 127 -25.42 7.31 -0.88
C ALA A 127 -25.82 7.20 0.60
N GLN A 128 -24.95 6.62 1.43
CA GLN A 128 -25.17 6.56 2.88
C GLN A 128 -23.90 7.01 3.61
N PHE A 129 -24.09 7.87 4.60
CA PHE A 129 -23.03 8.35 5.48
C PHE A 129 -23.42 8.12 6.93
N GLN A 130 -22.51 7.53 7.69
CA GLN A 130 -22.69 7.26 9.11
C GLN A 130 -21.57 7.97 9.87
N PRO A 131 -21.85 9.04 10.64
CA PRO A 131 -20.85 9.73 11.43
C PRO A 131 -20.09 8.76 12.35
N LEU A 132 -18.77 8.98 12.48
CA LEU A 132 -17.91 8.19 13.36
C LEU A 132 -18.06 8.72 14.78
N ASP A 133 -18.58 7.88 15.68
CA ASP A 133 -18.63 8.18 17.10
C ASP A 133 -17.21 8.08 17.70
N LEU A 134 -16.62 9.24 18.01
CA LEU A 134 -15.29 9.33 18.59
C LEU A 134 -15.22 8.79 20.03
N HIS A 135 -16.33 8.81 20.78
CA HIS A 135 -16.37 8.26 22.14
C HIS A 135 -16.36 6.72 22.11
N GLU A 136 -17.15 6.12 21.23
CA GLU A 136 -17.11 4.68 20.99
C GLU A 136 -15.75 4.24 20.43
N LEU A 137 -15.15 5.04 19.54
CA LEU A 137 -13.80 4.76 19.04
C LEU A 137 -12.75 4.83 20.15
N GLU A 138 -12.80 5.84 21.02
CA GLU A 138 -11.93 5.93 22.19
C GLU A 138 -12.09 4.72 23.11
N LYS A 139 -13.33 4.31 23.39
CA LYS A 139 -13.63 3.12 24.20
C LYS A 139 -12.99 1.87 23.62
N ARG A 140 -13.09 1.66 22.30
CA ARG A 140 -12.45 0.52 21.62
C ARG A 140 -10.93 0.62 21.62
N LEU A 141 -10.36 1.81 21.50
CA LEU A 141 -8.91 2.01 21.57
C LEU A 141 -8.35 1.71 22.98
N ASN A 142 -9.18 1.82 24.02
CA ASN A 142 -8.84 1.43 25.39
C ASN A 142 -8.91 -0.08 25.66
N ASP A 143 -9.50 -0.86 24.76
CA ASP A 143 -9.62 -2.31 24.89
C ASP A 143 -8.37 -3.02 24.33
N SER A 144 -7.82 -3.97 25.09
CA SER A 144 -6.67 -4.78 24.66
C SER A 144 -7.03 -5.81 23.58
N ASP A 145 -8.27 -6.31 23.58
CA ASP A 145 -8.77 -7.27 22.58
C ASP A 145 -9.51 -6.57 21.44
N ARG A 146 -9.27 -5.27 21.27
CA ARG A 146 -9.97 -4.38 20.35
C ARG A 146 -10.18 -4.97 18.96
N ASN A 147 -11.40 -4.78 18.46
CA ASN A 147 -11.72 -4.91 17.05
C ASN A 147 -12.07 -3.55 16.48
N LEU A 148 -11.07 -2.92 15.86
CA LEU A 148 -11.26 -1.63 15.18
C LEU A 148 -11.84 -1.82 13.78
N ALA A 149 -11.71 -3.00 13.18
CA ALA A 149 -12.11 -3.25 11.80
C ALA A 149 -13.63 -3.33 11.59
N ILE A 150 -14.42 -3.63 12.62
CA ILE A 150 -15.83 -3.98 12.44
C ILE A 150 -16.73 -2.92 13.06
N TRP A 151 -17.54 -2.28 12.22
CA TRP A 151 -18.46 -1.21 12.61
C TRP A 151 -19.79 -1.40 11.93
N ASN A 152 -20.88 -1.26 12.71
CA ASN A 152 -22.25 -1.31 12.20
C ASN A 152 -22.53 -2.59 11.38
N GLY A 153 -22.02 -3.73 11.87
CA GLY A 153 -22.16 -5.04 11.22
C GLY A 153 -21.30 -5.26 9.98
N LYS A 154 -20.40 -4.33 9.64
CA LYS A 154 -19.59 -4.36 8.42
C LYS A 154 -18.11 -4.31 8.72
N VAL A 155 -17.32 -4.98 7.88
CA VAL A 155 -15.86 -4.86 7.87
C VAL A 155 -15.48 -3.55 7.16
N ARG A 156 -14.72 -2.70 7.85
CA ARG A 156 -14.23 -1.38 7.39
C ARG A 156 -12.73 -1.41 7.07
N LEU A 157 -12.28 -2.54 6.51
CA LEU A 157 -10.93 -2.77 5.99
C LEU A 157 -11.00 -2.93 4.48
N SER A 158 -10.08 -2.31 3.76
CA SER A 158 -9.90 -2.61 2.33
C SER A 158 -8.50 -2.35 1.80
N ALA A 159 -7.56 -1.92 2.64
CA ALA A 159 -6.18 -1.70 2.24
C ALA A 159 -5.26 -2.73 2.89
N ALA A 160 -4.24 -3.14 2.14
CA ALA A 160 -3.17 -4.01 2.59
C ALA A 160 -2.32 -3.35 3.71
N GLY A 161 -1.40 -4.13 4.30
CA GLY A 161 -0.53 -3.72 5.42
C GLY A 161 -1.01 -4.15 6.80
N VAL A 162 -0.08 -4.22 7.76
CA VAL A 162 -0.26 -4.90 9.06
C VAL A 162 -0.73 -4.00 10.21
N GLN A 163 -0.67 -2.68 10.03
CA GLN A 163 -1.10 -1.71 11.04
C GLN A 163 -2.63 -1.65 11.16
N ASP A 164 -3.14 -1.53 12.38
CA ASP A 164 -4.54 -1.27 12.66
C ASP A 164 -5.01 0.00 11.93
N LYS A 165 -6.01 -0.16 11.06
CA LYS A 165 -6.57 0.93 10.27
C LYS A 165 -8.04 0.70 9.97
N ILE A 166 -8.77 1.78 9.73
CA ILE A 166 -10.13 1.75 9.19
C ILE A 166 -10.30 2.70 8.01
N ASN A 167 -11.15 2.31 7.08
CA ASN A 167 -11.57 3.17 5.99
C ASN A 167 -12.63 4.14 6.48
N VAL A 168 -12.38 5.43 6.29
CA VAL A 168 -13.31 6.50 6.66
C VAL A 168 -13.44 7.50 5.53
N MET A 169 -14.42 8.35 5.67
CA MET A 169 -14.67 9.48 4.83
C MET A 169 -14.68 10.75 5.65
N LYS A 170 -13.92 11.74 5.18
CA LYS A 170 -14.09 13.14 5.57
C LYS A 170 -15.17 13.75 4.66
N HIS A 171 -16.42 13.73 5.11
CA HIS A 171 -17.56 14.28 4.38
C HIS A 171 -17.46 15.81 4.37
N PRO A 172 -17.75 16.49 3.24
CA PRO A 172 -17.59 17.95 3.11
C PRO A 172 -18.30 18.77 4.20
N THR A 173 -19.46 18.30 4.66
CA THR A 173 -20.31 19.03 5.62
C THR A 173 -20.62 18.27 6.91
N GLN A 174 -20.35 16.95 6.98
CA GLN A 174 -20.78 16.10 8.10
C GLN A 174 -19.61 15.57 8.94
N GLY A 175 -18.38 15.96 8.61
CA GLY A 175 -17.19 15.52 9.34
C GLY A 175 -16.75 14.10 8.99
N LEU A 176 -16.17 13.40 9.95
CA LEU A 176 -15.56 12.08 9.75
C LEU A 176 -16.60 10.97 9.99
N GLY A 177 -16.65 9.97 9.11
CA GLY A 177 -17.62 8.88 9.22
C GLY A 177 -17.36 7.73 8.25
N PHE A 178 -18.24 6.75 8.24
CA PHE A 178 -18.23 5.65 7.30
C PHE A 178 -19.09 5.97 6.08
N ALA A 179 -18.55 5.66 4.91
CA ALA A 179 -19.26 5.73 3.64
C ALA A 179 -19.84 4.37 3.27
N ASP A 180 -21.05 4.37 2.72
CA ASP A 180 -21.79 3.20 2.28
C ASP A 180 -22.60 3.51 1.00
N GLY A 181 -23.03 2.45 0.30
CA GLY A 181 -23.77 2.56 -0.96
C GLY A 181 -22.90 3.14 -2.06
N ALA A 182 -23.39 4.17 -2.76
CA ALA A 182 -22.64 4.85 -3.81
C ALA A 182 -21.45 5.70 -3.30
N TRP A 183 -21.37 5.94 -2.00
CA TRP A 183 -20.24 6.65 -1.38
C TRP A 183 -19.16 5.67 -0.95
N VAL A 184 -17.91 6.12 -1.03
CA VAL A 184 -16.73 5.31 -0.75
C VAL A 184 -15.78 6.04 0.19
N SER A 185 -14.91 5.30 0.87
CA SER A 185 -13.90 5.94 1.73
C SER A 185 -13.00 6.92 0.97
N THR A 186 -12.62 8.01 1.63
CA THR A 186 -11.67 9.02 1.10
C THR A 186 -10.39 9.07 1.91
N HIS A 187 -10.37 8.47 3.10
CA HIS A 187 -9.23 8.49 4.00
C HIS A 187 -9.05 7.12 4.66
N LEU A 188 -7.81 6.84 5.08
CA LEU A 188 -7.47 5.77 6.00
C LEU A 188 -7.21 6.40 7.37
N LEU A 189 -7.89 5.92 8.40
CA LEU A 189 -7.58 6.28 9.78
C LEU A 189 -6.71 5.17 10.38
N LYS A 190 -5.43 5.47 10.59
CA LYS A 190 -4.42 4.55 11.13
C LYS A 190 -4.21 4.78 12.62
N PHE A 191 -3.99 3.72 13.38
CA PHE A 191 -3.83 3.76 14.83
C PHE A 191 -2.46 3.24 15.25
N GLU A 192 -2.04 3.59 16.47
CA GLU A 192 -0.85 3.00 17.08
C GLU A 192 -1.10 1.52 17.43
N SER A 193 -0.13 0.67 17.11
CA SER A 193 -0.11 -0.71 17.59
C SER A 193 0.49 -0.74 19.00
N PRO A 194 0.01 -1.57 19.94
CA PRO A 194 0.64 -1.73 21.25
C PRO A 194 2.12 -2.15 21.16
N ASN A 195 2.50 -2.83 20.07
CA ASN A 195 3.87 -3.26 19.83
C ASN A 195 4.76 -2.16 19.23
N ALA A 196 4.18 -1.05 18.74
CA ALA A 196 4.89 0.06 18.10
C ALA A 196 4.39 1.41 18.64
N PRO A 197 4.63 1.73 19.94
CA PRO A 197 4.19 2.98 20.54
C PRO A 197 4.88 4.17 19.85
N GLY A 198 4.11 5.20 19.49
CA GLY A 198 4.62 6.36 18.74
C GLY A 198 4.65 6.19 17.23
N LEU A 199 4.12 5.09 16.67
CA LEU A 199 4.04 4.87 15.22
C LEU A 199 3.32 6.01 14.48
N VAL A 200 2.27 6.58 15.08
CA VAL A 200 1.52 7.68 14.47
C VAL A 200 2.37 8.95 14.34
N ILE A 201 3.09 9.34 15.41
CA ILE A 201 3.94 10.53 15.36
C ILE A 201 5.16 10.31 14.45
N ASN A 202 5.68 9.08 14.40
CA ASN A 202 6.76 8.67 13.50
C ASN A 202 6.36 8.79 12.03
N GLU A 203 5.25 8.16 11.63
CA GLU A 203 4.78 8.20 10.24
C GLU A 203 4.42 9.63 9.82
N TRP A 204 3.68 10.36 10.67
CA TRP A 204 3.35 11.76 10.40
C TRP A 204 4.61 12.60 10.17
N PHE A 205 5.58 12.54 11.08
CA PHE A 205 6.79 13.35 10.98
C PHE A 205 7.63 12.98 9.75
N THR A 206 7.71 11.68 9.42
CA THR A 206 8.42 11.20 8.24
C THR A 206 7.75 11.67 6.94
N LEU A 207 6.42 11.68 6.87
CA LEU A 207 5.68 12.26 5.73
C LEU A 207 5.92 13.76 5.60
N GLN A 208 5.97 14.50 6.72
CA GLN A 208 6.28 15.93 6.72
C GLN A 208 7.71 16.20 6.22
N LEU A 209 8.68 15.38 6.63
CA LEU A 209 10.06 15.43 6.13
C LEU A 209 10.13 15.13 4.63
N ALA A 210 9.46 14.08 4.16
CA ALA A 210 9.42 13.71 2.74
C ALA A 210 8.82 14.83 1.88
N LYS A 211 7.72 15.43 2.34
CA LYS A 211 7.10 16.60 1.69
C LYS A 211 8.07 17.78 1.62
N ALA A 212 8.77 18.09 2.72
CA ALA A 212 9.76 19.14 2.76
C ALA A 212 11.00 18.84 1.89
N ALA A 213 11.31 17.56 1.68
CA ALA A 213 12.34 17.09 0.75
C ALA A 213 11.90 17.14 -0.73
N GLY A 214 10.66 17.55 -1.02
CA GLY A 214 10.12 17.66 -2.37
C GLY A 214 9.59 16.34 -2.95
N LEU A 215 9.48 15.29 -2.15
CA LEU A 215 8.87 14.03 -2.59
C LEU A 215 7.34 14.21 -2.73
N PRO A 216 6.72 13.66 -3.78
CA PRO A 216 5.27 13.61 -3.88
C PRO A 216 4.75 12.60 -2.85
N VAL A 217 4.20 13.09 -1.73
CA VAL A 217 3.62 12.25 -0.69
C VAL A 217 2.12 12.48 -0.55
N ASN A 218 1.43 11.48 -0.03
CA ASN A 218 0.04 11.63 0.39
C ASN A 218 -0.09 12.63 1.54
N HIS A 219 -1.26 13.27 1.63
CA HIS A 219 -1.56 14.15 2.74
C HIS A 219 -1.94 13.33 3.98
N ALA A 220 -1.44 13.72 5.15
CA ALA A 220 -1.77 13.07 6.41
C ALA A 220 -1.91 14.10 7.54
N GLU A 221 -2.97 13.97 8.34
CA GLU A 221 -3.26 14.80 9.50
C GLU A 221 -3.17 13.95 10.77
N LYS A 222 -2.39 14.40 11.76
CA LYS A 222 -2.44 13.82 13.10
C LYS A 222 -3.72 14.29 13.80
N ILE A 223 -4.56 13.36 14.24
CA ILE A 223 -5.77 13.65 14.99
C ILE A 223 -5.72 13.03 16.39
N GLN A 224 -6.45 13.64 17.32
CA GLN A 224 -6.53 13.21 18.71
C GLN A 224 -7.89 12.57 18.99
N ILE A 225 -7.91 11.39 19.60
CA ILE A 225 -9.11 10.66 20.00
C ILE A 225 -8.97 10.35 21.50
N GLY A 226 -9.50 11.25 22.33
CA GLY A 226 -9.27 11.22 23.77
C GLY A 226 -7.78 11.27 24.10
N LYS A 227 -7.25 10.25 24.78
CA LYS A 227 -5.80 10.13 25.05
C LYS A 227 -4.97 9.53 23.90
N HIS A 228 -5.60 8.98 22.87
CA HIS A 228 -4.93 8.28 21.76
C HIS A 228 -4.65 9.20 20.58
N SER A 229 -3.53 8.98 19.89
CA SER A 229 -3.25 9.61 18.60
C SER A 229 -3.61 8.68 17.45
N ALA A 230 -4.09 9.26 16.35
CA ALA A 230 -4.33 8.55 15.10
C ALA A 230 -3.88 9.39 13.91
N LEU A 231 -3.59 8.72 12.80
CA LEU A 231 -3.17 9.37 11.55
C LEU A 231 -4.30 9.26 10.52
N LEU A 232 -4.87 10.39 10.15
CA LEU A 232 -5.87 10.50 9.09
C LEU A 232 -5.17 10.74 7.76
N VAL A 233 -5.09 9.71 6.94
CA VAL A 233 -4.35 9.69 5.68
C VAL A 233 -5.31 9.85 4.51
N GLU A 234 -5.11 10.87 3.67
CA GLU A 234 -5.89 11.06 2.45
C GLU A 234 -5.53 10.01 1.39
N ARG A 235 -6.55 9.38 0.82
CA ARG A 235 -6.39 8.38 -0.24
C ARG A 235 -6.15 9.06 -1.58
N PHE A 236 -4.97 8.87 -2.16
CA PHE A 236 -4.62 9.43 -3.48
C PHE A 236 -5.36 8.76 -4.66
N ASP A 237 -5.94 7.57 -4.43
CA ASP A 237 -6.77 6.84 -5.38
C ASP A 237 -8.25 7.23 -5.31
N ARG A 238 -8.58 8.29 -4.56
CA ARG A 238 -9.93 8.84 -4.37
C ARG A 238 -9.89 10.36 -4.59
N ARG A 239 -10.93 10.92 -5.21
CA ARG A 239 -11.06 12.36 -5.36
C ARG A 239 -12.53 12.75 -5.45
N PHE A 240 -12.95 13.74 -4.68
CA PHE A 240 -14.26 14.36 -4.90
C PHE A 240 -14.35 14.98 -6.29
N ASN A 241 -15.51 14.86 -6.92
CA ASN A 241 -15.86 15.73 -8.04
C ASN A 241 -15.99 17.18 -7.57
N LYS A 242 -16.05 18.13 -8.51
CA LYS A 242 -16.05 19.57 -8.21
C LYS A 242 -17.17 19.99 -7.25
N ASP A 243 -18.34 19.35 -7.37
CA ASP A 243 -19.52 19.69 -6.57
C ASP A 243 -19.62 18.86 -5.27
N HIS A 244 -18.63 18.02 -4.98
CA HIS A 244 -18.57 17.13 -3.81
C HIS A 244 -19.75 16.17 -3.64
N THR A 245 -20.44 15.83 -4.72
CA THR A 245 -21.57 14.89 -4.74
C THR A 245 -21.16 13.44 -4.98
N HIS A 246 -19.95 13.22 -5.51
CA HIS A 246 -19.44 11.89 -5.83
C HIS A 246 -17.92 11.80 -5.61
N VAL A 247 -17.45 10.63 -5.20
CA VAL A 247 -16.03 10.34 -5.06
C VAL A 247 -15.57 9.50 -6.25
N GLN A 248 -14.81 10.13 -7.14
CA GLN A 248 -14.14 9.46 -8.25
C GLN A 248 -13.01 8.57 -7.71
N ARG A 249 -12.88 7.39 -8.29
CA ARG A 249 -11.78 6.48 -8.00
C ARG A 249 -10.76 6.53 -9.14
N LYS A 250 -9.47 6.44 -8.82
CA LYS A 250 -8.38 6.34 -9.82
C LYS A 250 -7.83 4.92 -9.82
N HIS A 251 -7.57 4.36 -11.00
CA HIS A 251 -7.00 3.03 -11.09
C HIS A 251 -5.57 3.04 -10.58
N THR A 252 -5.30 2.18 -9.61
CA THR A 252 -4.04 2.11 -8.90
C THR A 252 -3.72 0.66 -8.63
N ILE A 253 -2.46 0.28 -8.82
CA ILE A 253 -1.94 -1.05 -8.48
C ILE A 253 -0.67 -0.91 -7.65
N ASP A 254 -0.40 -1.85 -6.74
CA ASP A 254 0.84 -1.88 -5.97
C ASP A 254 2.02 -2.49 -6.76
N GLY A 255 3.24 -2.39 -6.21
CA GLY A 255 4.44 -2.94 -6.85
C GLY A 255 4.41 -4.45 -7.07
N CYS A 256 3.74 -5.23 -6.22
CA CYS A 256 3.56 -6.67 -6.44
C CYS A 256 2.61 -6.93 -7.62
N GLN A 257 1.50 -6.20 -7.70
CA GLN A 257 0.56 -6.28 -8.82
C GLN A 257 1.18 -5.84 -10.14
N LEU A 258 2.04 -4.81 -10.11
CA LEU A 258 2.76 -4.32 -11.28
C LEU A 258 3.77 -5.35 -11.81
N LEU A 259 4.48 -6.04 -10.91
CA LEU A 259 5.51 -7.03 -11.25
C LEU A 259 4.99 -8.48 -11.32
N ASN A 260 3.67 -8.67 -11.17
CA ASN A 260 3.02 -9.98 -11.15
C ASN A 260 3.64 -10.95 -10.12
N ARG A 261 3.63 -10.50 -8.86
CA ARG A 261 4.16 -11.20 -7.68
C ARG A 261 3.07 -11.40 -6.63
N ASP A 262 3.22 -12.44 -5.82
CA ASP A 262 2.33 -12.67 -4.67
C ASP A 262 2.58 -11.61 -3.57
N ALA A 263 1.60 -11.39 -2.68
CA ALA A 263 1.77 -10.49 -1.54
C ALA A 263 2.93 -10.92 -0.62
N LEU A 264 3.17 -12.24 -0.51
CA LEU A 264 4.31 -12.79 0.25
C LEU A 264 5.67 -12.42 -0.36
N GLN A 265 5.70 -12.10 -1.65
CA GLN A 265 6.91 -11.71 -2.39
C GLN A 265 7.20 -10.20 -2.36
N LYS A 266 6.52 -9.44 -1.48
CA LYS A 266 6.72 -7.99 -1.34
C LYS A 266 8.13 -7.61 -0.89
N TYR A 267 8.77 -8.48 -0.11
CA TYR A 267 10.17 -8.40 0.29
C TYR A 267 11.01 -9.22 -0.67
N GLU A 268 12.22 -8.77 -0.96
CA GLU A 268 13.14 -9.48 -1.85
C GLU A 268 13.48 -10.88 -1.33
N ARG A 269 13.57 -11.04 0.01
CA ARG A 269 13.74 -12.32 0.71
C ARG A 269 12.42 -12.78 1.34
N PRO A 270 11.50 -13.42 0.60
CA PRO A 270 10.15 -13.71 1.09
C PRO A 270 10.08 -14.82 2.16
N LEU A 271 11.07 -15.72 2.22
CA LEU A 271 11.09 -16.89 3.10
C LEU A 271 11.83 -16.65 4.45
N ALA A 272 11.83 -15.40 4.92
CA ALA A 272 12.35 -14.96 6.22
C ALA A 272 13.86 -15.12 6.48
N HIS A 273 14.29 -14.59 7.63
CA HIS A 273 15.67 -14.24 8.03
C HIS A 273 16.56 -15.41 8.50
N GLY A 274 16.18 -16.66 8.23
CA GLY A 274 16.94 -17.83 8.65
C GLY A 274 18.22 -18.02 7.85
N LYS A 275 19.32 -18.46 8.49
CA LYS A 275 20.60 -18.74 7.79
C LYS A 275 20.44 -19.62 6.56
N HIS A 276 19.48 -20.54 6.57
CA HIS A 276 19.19 -21.48 5.49
C HIS A 276 18.37 -20.89 4.34
N THR A 277 17.73 -19.74 4.50
CA THR A 277 16.83 -19.14 3.49
C THR A 277 17.31 -17.77 3.00
N ARG A 278 18.34 -17.18 3.62
CA ARG A 278 18.90 -15.85 3.24
C ARG A 278 19.31 -15.72 1.77
N HIS A 279 19.70 -16.80 1.11
CA HIS A 279 20.09 -16.78 -0.30
C HIS A 279 18.88 -16.81 -1.25
N ILE A 280 17.67 -17.07 -0.75
CA ILE A 280 16.44 -17.12 -1.55
C ILE A 280 15.91 -15.70 -1.72
N ARG A 281 16.08 -15.15 -2.93
CA ARG A 281 15.73 -13.77 -3.31
C ARG A 281 14.63 -13.73 -4.37
N ASP A 282 13.63 -14.61 -4.25
CA ASP A 282 12.53 -14.77 -5.21
C ASP A 282 11.45 -13.68 -5.12
N GLY A 283 11.64 -12.70 -4.24
CA GLY A 283 10.74 -11.57 -4.07
C GLY A 283 11.04 -10.42 -5.03
N VAL A 284 10.45 -9.26 -4.75
CA VAL A 284 10.71 -8.03 -5.52
C VAL A 284 12.01 -7.38 -5.07
N SER A 285 12.88 -7.10 -6.04
CA SER A 285 14.14 -6.35 -5.86
C SER A 285 14.06 -4.91 -6.37
N PHE A 286 15.04 -4.07 -5.99
CA PHE A 286 15.16 -2.73 -6.56
C PHE A 286 15.36 -2.76 -8.09
N SER A 287 16.19 -3.66 -8.62
CA SER A 287 16.44 -3.75 -10.07
C SER A 287 15.15 -4.01 -10.86
N GLU A 288 14.27 -4.89 -10.36
CA GLU A 288 12.94 -5.11 -10.93
C GLU A 288 12.06 -3.87 -10.86
N LEU A 289 12.04 -3.16 -9.72
CA LEU A 289 11.29 -1.91 -9.58
C LEU A 289 11.79 -0.83 -10.55
N PHE A 290 13.11 -0.65 -10.69
CA PHE A 290 13.66 0.31 -11.64
C PHE A 290 13.38 -0.09 -13.09
N ALA A 291 13.37 -1.39 -13.41
CA ALA A 291 13.05 -1.88 -14.76
C ALA A 291 11.61 -1.58 -15.19
N THR A 292 10.70 -1.26 -14.26
CA THR A 292 9.33 -0.82 -14.57
C THR A 292 9.26 0.48 -15.36
N ARG A 293 10.36 1.25 -15.45
CA ARG A 293 10.49 2.45 -16.31
C ARG A 293 10.07 2.20 -17.76
N ARG A 294 10.19 0.95 -18.25
CA ARG A 294 9.75 0.54 -19.60
C ARG A 294 8.24 0.65 -19.84
N TRP A 295 7.44 0.68 -18.76
CA TRP A 295 5.98 0.85 -18.81
C TRP A 295 5.55 2.26 -18.43
N ALA A 296 6.48 3.12 -18.00
CA ALA A 296 6.18 4.44 -17.50
C ALA A 296 5.87 5.42 -18.62
N LYS A 297 4.89 6.30 -18.40
CA LYS A 297 4.56 7.40 -19.32
C LYS A 297 5.75 8.33 -19.57
N GLN A 298 6.55 8.53 -18.51
CA GLN A 298 7.74 9.37 -18.52
C GLN A 298 8.89 8.63 -17.82
N PRO A 299 9.66 7.78 -18.55
CA PRO A 299 10.68 6.90 -17.96
C PRO A 299 11.73 7.63 -17.12
N ALA A 300 12.17 8.83 -17.54
CA ALA A 300 13.13 9.63 -16.80
C ALA A 300 12.57 10.15 -15.47
N LYS A 301 11.34 10.70 -15.47
CA LYS A 301 10.64 11.16 -14.25
C LYS A 301 10.44 10.00 -13.28
N HIS A 302 9.98 8.85 -13.78
CA HIS A 302 9.77 7.63 -13.00
C HIS A 302 11.05 7.17 -12.31
N THR A 303 12.16 7.11 -13.06
CA THR A 303 13.47 6.71 -12.55
C THR A 303 13.95 7.67 -11.45
N LEU A 304 13.81 8.98 -11.66
CA LEU A 304 14.17 9.99 -10.66
C LEU A 304 13.33 9.88 -9.38
N GLN A 305 12.02 9.68 -9.51
CA GLN A 305 11.12 9.53 -8.37
C GLN A 305 11.41 8.25 -7.55
N LEU A 306 11.65 7.10 -8.21
CA LEU A 306 12.06 5.87 -7.52
C LEU A 306 13.40 6.02 -6.82
N LEU A 307 14.38 6.67 -7.47
CA LEU A 307 15.67 6.96 -6.86
C LEU A 307 15.50 7.89 -5.66
N ASP A 308 14.65 8.90 -5.78
CA ASP A 308 14.39 9.81 -4.67
C ASP A 308 13.74 9.13 -3.47
N TRP A 309 12.77 8.25 -3.71
CA TRP A 309 12.18 7.43 -2.67
C TRP A 309 13.19 6.49 -2.01
N THR A 310 14.04 5.84 -2.80
CA THR A 310 15.08 4.93 -2.30
C THR A 310 16.08 5.67 -1.41
N VAL A 311 16.61 6.79 -1.90
CA VAL A 311 17.53 7.64 -1.14
C VAL A 311 16.87 8.15 0.13
N PHE A 312 15.63 8.65 0.06
CA PHE A 312 14.93 9.17 1.22
C PHE A 312 14.78 8.10 2.30
N ASN A 313 14.31 6.89 1.94
CA ASN A 313 14.17 5.78 2.88
C ASN A 313 15.51 5.41 3.53
N LEU A 314 16.62 5.41 2.76
CA LEU A 314 17.96 5.17 3.29
C LEU A 314 18.36 6.25 4.30
N LEU A 315 18.11 7.52 4.00
CA LEU A 315 18.48 8.63 4.88
C LEU A 315 17.67 8.62 6.18
N VAL A 316 16.36 8.36 6.12
CA VAL A 316 15.49 8.38 7.31
C VAL A 316 15.47 7.06 8.09
N GLY A 317 16.02 5.97 7.55
CA GLY A 317 16.03 4.67 8.21
C GLY A 317 14.71 3.90 8.06
N ASN A 318 14.05 4.02 6.91
CA ASN A 318 12.88 3.20 6.60
C ASN A 318 13.32 1.90 5.90
N ALA A 319 13.56 0.85 6.69
CA ALA A 319 13.96 -0.46 6.17
C ALA A 319 12.78 -1.30 5.64
N ASP A 320 11.53 -0.93 5.96
CA ASP A 320 10.31 -1.62 5.50
C ASP A 320 9.80 -1.07 4.15
N CYS A 321 10.72 -0.58 3.30
CA CYS A 321 10.41 -0.02 1.99
C CYS A 321 10.17 -1.12 0.94
N HIS A 322 9.16 -1.98 1.15
CA HIS A 322 8.84 -3.14 0.30
C HIS A 322 7.94 -2.80 -0.89
N ALA A 323 7.75 -3.72 -1.84
CA ALA A 323 7.05 -3.45 -3.10
C ALA A 323 5.59 -2.99 -2.96
N LYS A 324 4.87 -3.42 -1.90
CA LYS A 324 3.49 -2.96 -1.62
C LYS A 324 3.40 -1.54 -1.04
N ASN A 325 4.55 -0.93 -0.68
CA ASN A 325 4.64 0.48 -0.25
C ASN A 325 4.93 1.43 -1.42
N LEU A 326 4.91 0.90 -2.64
CA LEU A 326 4.85 1.66 -3.87
C LEU A 326 3.55 1.32 -4.59
N SER A 327 2.90 2.36 -5.11
CA SER A 327 1.72 2.23 -5.95
C SER A 327 1.88 3.04 -7.23
N PHE A 328 1.13 2.63 -8.25
CA PHE A 328 1.21 3.17 -9.60
C PHE A 328 -0.19 3.44 -10.10
N PHE A 329 -0.45 4.68 -10.54
CA PHE A 329 -1.59 4.96 -11.40
C PHE A 329 -1.36 4.29 -12.76
N VAL A 330 -2.41 3.70 -13.30
CA VAL A 330 -2.35 3.00 -14.59
C VAL A 330 -3.51 3.46 -15.46
N ASP A 331 -3.18 3.85 -16.69
CA ASP A 331 -4.16 4.12 -17.75
C ASP A 331 -3.60 3.72 -19.13
N ALA A 332 -4.29 4.11 -20.20
CA ALA A 332 -3.92 3.78 -21.57
C ALA A 332 -2.53 4.30 -22.01
N GLN A 333 -1.97 5.32 -21.34
CA GLN A 333 -0.66 5.87 -21.67
C GLN A 333 0.49 5.14 -20.96
N GLY A 334 0.19 4.31 -19.95
CA GLY A 334 1.17 3.59 -19.15
C GLY A 334 1.06 3.91 -17.66
N ILE A 335 2.15 3.66 -16.93
CA ILE A 335 2.18 3.81 -15.48
C ILE A 335 2.76 5.16 -15.04
N GLU A 336 2.31 5.65 -13.88
CA GLU A 336 2.89 6.78 -13.16
C GLU A 336 2.89 6.48 -11.66
N LEU A 337 3.99 6.77 -10.97
CA LEU A 337 4.05 6.61 -9.52
C LEU A 337 2.97 7.44 -8.82
N SER A 338 2.26 6.81 -7.88
CA SER A 338 1.40 7.52 -6.96
C SER A 338 2.25 8.35 -5.99
N PRO A 339 1.62 9.27 -5.22
CA PRO A 339 2.28 9.81 -4.05
C PRO A 339 2.77 8.68 -3.13
N PHE A 340 3.95 8.83 -2.53
CA PHE A 340 4.49 7.90 -1.55
C PHE A 340 3.70 7.97 -0.25
N TYR A 341 3.64 6.85 0.45
CA TYR A 341 2.89 6.62 1.68
C TYR A 341 3.63 5.58 2.53
N ASP A 342 3.17 5.36 3.76
CA ASP A 342 3.76 4.37 4.69
C ASP A 342 5.26 4.59 4.93
N LEU A 343 5.66 5.86 5.06
CA LEU A 343 7.05 6.23 5.35
C LEU A 343 7.23 6.25 6.86
N VAL A 344 8.05 5.34 7.38
CA VAL A 344 8.29 5.17 8.82
C VAL A 344 9.78 5.01 9.08
N ASN A 345 10.33 5.69 10.07
CA ASN A 345 11.66 5.39 10.57
C ASN A 345 11.56 4.16 11.50
N VAL A 346 11.84 2.99 10.93
CA VAL A 346 11.64 1.72 11.65
C VAL A 346 12.72 1.48 12.71
N LEU A 347 13.84 2.19 12.65
CA LEU A 347 14.94 2.10 13.63
C LEU A 347 14.56 2.56 15.05
N LEU A 348 13.38 3.15 15.22
CA LEU A 348 12.83 3.54 16.52
C LEU A 348 12.08 2.41 17.22
N PHE A 349 11.89 1.27 16.56
CA PHE A 349 11.17 0.12 17.10
C PHE A 349 12.11 -1.08 17.26
N ASP A 350 11.76 -1.98 18.17
CA ASP A 350 12.55 -3.17 18.49
C ASP A 350 12.01 -4.40 17.72
N PHE A 351 12.03 -4.30 16.38
CA PHE A 351 11.73 -5.43 15.50
C PHE A 351 13.00 -5.86 14.76
N ALA A 352 13.00 -7.07 14.20
CA ALA A 352 14.03 -7.44 13.22
C ALA A 352 13.78 -6.64 11.94
N HIS A 353 14.76 -5.83 11.52
CA HIS A 353 14.61 -4.88 10.40
C HIS A 353 15.69 -5.07 9.34
N ASP A 354 15.84 -6.28 8.78
CA ASP A 354 16.61 -6.37 7.53
C ASP A 354 15.88 -5.51 6.48
N TRP A 355 16.67 -4.82 5.65
CA TRP A 355 16.11 -4.05 4.56
C TRP A 355 15.23 -4.91 3.65
N ALA A 356 14.09 -4.34 3.25
CA ALA A 356 13.12 -5.03 2.41
C ALA A 356 13.70 -5.50 1.08
N MET A 357 14.71 -4.79 0.58
CA MET A 357 15.43 -5.06 -0.67
C MET A 357 16.92 -4.77 -0.47
N GLY A 358 17.77 -5.54 -1.13
CA GLY A 358 19.22 -5.43 -1.03
C GLY A 358 19.80 -4.31 -1.90
N LEU A 359 20.89 -3.71 -1.43
CA LEU A 359 21.71 -2.78 -2.19
C LEU A 359 22.81 -3.58 -2.90
N GLY A 360 22.53 -4.06 -4.11
CA GLY A 360 23.32 -5.13 -4.70
C GLY A 360 23.02 -6.43 -3.97
N ASP A 361 24.02 -7.04 -3.33
CA ASP A 361 23.84 -8.27 -2.53
C ASP A 361 23.72 -8.00 -1.02
N GLU A 362 23.93 -6.75 -0.60
CA GLU A 362 23.97 -6.38 0.81
C GLU A 362 22.57 -6.05 1.35
N PHE A 363 22.22 -6.68 2.46
CA PHE A 363 20.97 -6.43 3.18
C PHE A 363 21.33 -5.87 4.55
N LEU A 364 21.21 -4.55 4.67
CA LEU A 364 21.56 -3.86 5.90
C LEU A 364 20.67 -4.36 7.06
N ASP A 365 21.29 -4.67 8.19
CA ASP A 365 20.65 -5.10 9.43
C ASP A 365 20.68 -3.98 10.50
N ASN A 366 19.67 -3.90 11.36
CA ASN A 366 19.70 -3.16 12.64
C ASN A 366 20.31 -1.74 12.59
N GLY A 367 19.98 -0.95 11.58
CA GLY A 367 20.46 0.43 11.45
C GLY A 367 21.89 0.56 10.90
N SER A 368 22.50 -0.52 10.44
CA SER A 368 23.72 -0.48 9.65
C SER A 368 23.55 0.43 8.42
N LEU A 369 24.67 0.95 7.97
CA LEU A 369 24.75 1.94 6.91
C LEU A 369 25.49 1.32 5.74
N PRO A 370 25.00 1.55 4.51
CA PRO A 370 25.65 0.96 3.35
C PRO A 370 27.01 1.59 3.13
N SER A 371 27.96 0.75 2.74
CA SER A 371 29.23 1.22 2.23
C SER A 371 29.04 1.94 0.89
N THR A 372 30.09 2.65 0.48
CA THR A 372 30.13 3.25 -0.86
C THR A 372 30.06 2.19 -1.97
N TYR A 373 30.59 0.99 -1.71
CA TYR A 373 30.55 -0.12 -2.66
C TYR A 373 29.13 -0.70 -2.81
N ASP A 374 28.37 -0.83 -1.72
CA ASP A 374 26.98 -1.32 -1.78
C ASP A 374 26.09 -0.38 -2.61
N LEU A 375 26.27 0.93 -2.43
CA LEU A 375 25.60 1.94 -3.24
C LEU A 375 26.01 1.89 -4.72
N ALA A 376 27.25 1.48 -4.99
CA ALA A 376 27.73 1.29 -6.36
C ALA A 376 27.12 0.05 -7.02
N CYS A 377 27.06 -1.07 -6.30
CA CYS A 377 26.38 -2.29 -6.72
C CYS A 377 24.89 -2.04 -6.97
N PHE A 378 24.22 -1.29 -6.08
CA PHE A 378 22.84 -0.84 -6.28
C PHE A 378 22.68 -0.05 -7.58
N ALA A 379 23.55 0.94 -7.82
CA ALA A 379 23.48 1.76 -9.03
C ALA A 379 23.68 0.91 -10.30
N HIS A 380 24.65 0.00 -10.28
CA HIS A 380 24.90 -0.93 -11.38
C HIS A 380 23.69 -1.85 -11.64
N ALA A 381 23.19 -2.52 -10.60
CA ALA A 381 22.05 -3.44 -10.70
C ALA A 381 20.77 -2.76 -11.18
N CYS A 382 20.58 -1.47 -10.88
CA CYS A 382 19.42 -0.69 -11.31
C CYS A 382 19.64 0.02 -12.67
N GLU A 383 20.80 -0.15 -13.31
CA GLU A 383 21.22 0.54 -14.53
C GLU A 383 21.20 2.08 -14.41
N LEU A 384 21.66 2.59 -13.27
CA LEU A 384 21.69 4.01 -12.96
C LEU A 384 23.09 4.61 -13.14
N PRO A 385 23.23 5.79 -13.76
CA PRO A 385 24.50 6.50 -13.78
C PRO A 385 24.95 6.85 -12.36
N GLY A 386 26.17 6.48 -11.98
CA GLY A 386 26.64 6.72 -10.61
C GLY A 386 26.69 8.19 -10.21
N ARG A 387 26.96 9.08 -11.19
CA ARG A 387 26.87 10.53 -10.99
C ARG A 387 25.47 10.96 -10.58
N LEU A 388 24.42 10.38 -11.18
CA LEU A 388 23.04 10.68 -10.82
C LEU A 388 22.75 10.25 -9.39
N VAL A 389 23.13 9.03 -9.00
CA VAL A 389 22.94 8.51 -7.64
C VAL A 389 23.61 9.41 -6.60
N SER A 390 24.89 9.72 -6.79
CA SER A 390 25.66 10.61 -5.91
C SER A 390 25.01 12.00 -5.79
N GLN A 391 24.60 12.61 -6.91
CA GLN A 391 23.92 13.91 -6.89
C GLN A 391 22.58 13.87 -6.16
N ARG A 392 21.79 12.79 -6.28
CA ARG A 392 20.52 12.67 -5.55
C ARG A 392 20.75 12.53 -4.04
N PHE A 393 21.75 11.77 -3.60
CA PHE A 393 22.15 11.72 -2.20
C PHE A 393 22.55 13.11 -1.67
N GLU A 394 23.48 13.80 -2.33
CA GLU A 394 23.94 15.13 -1.90
C GLU A 394 22.78 16.13 -1.80
N ASN A 395 21.92 16.18 -2.82
CA ASN A 395 20.77 17.08 -2.84
C ASN A 395 19.80 16.78 -1.69
N GLN A 396 19.42 15.52 -1.50
CA GLN A 396 18.47 15.16 -0.44
C GLN A 396 19.05 15.38 0.96
N ILE A 397 20.32 15.08 1.18
CA ILE A 397 20.98 15.34 2.47
C ILE A 397 20.92 16.84 2.78
N ASN A 398 21.29 17.70 1.84
CA ASN A 398 21.27 19.15 2.02
C ASN A 398 19.86 19.67 2.34
N ILE A 399 18.84 19.17 1.61
CA ILE A 399 17.46 19.55 1.86
C ILE A 399 17.02 19.05 3.24
N LEU A 400 17.25 17.78 3.57
CA LEU A 400 16.81 17.17 4.84
C LEU A 400 17.44 17.82 6.07
N VAL A 401 18.72 18.19 6.03
CA VAL A 401 19.36 18.94 7.12
C VAL A 401 18.60 20.24 7.42
N SER A 402 18.24 20.99 6.37
CA SER A 402 17.50 22.24 6.52
C SER A 402 16.03 22.02 6.92
N ALA A 403 15.36 21.04 6.29
CA ALA A 403 13.97 20.71 6.51
C ALA A 403 13.73 20.17 7.93
N ALA A 404 14.59 19.27 8.41
CA ALA A 404 14.51 18.73 9.77
C ALA A 404 14.64 19.86 10.80
N LYS A 405 15.66 20.73 10.65
CA LYS A 405 15.84 21.88 11.55
C LYS A 405 14.61 22.79 11.59
N SER A 406 14.02 23.09 10.43
CA SER A 406 12.80 23.89 10.33
C SER A 406 11.61 23.20 11.01
N LEU A 407 11.37 21.92 10.69
CA LEU A 407 10.23 21.15 11.21
C LEU A 407 10.31 20.97 12.73
N PHE A 408 11.48 20.65 13.29
CA PHE A 408 11.67 20.55 14.74
C PHE A 408 11.38 21.88 15.46
N SER A 409 11.63 23.03 14.81
CA SER A 409 11.33 24.34 15.39
C SER A 409 9.85 24.73 15.31
N GLN A 410 9.05 24.04 14.48
CA GLN A 410 7.65 24.36 14.19
C GLN A 410 6.71 23.19 14.54
N LEU A 411 7.12 22.33 15.47
CA LEU A 411 6.28 21.20 15.89
C LEU A 411 4.98 21.70 16.53
N PRO A 412 3.84 21.05 16.25
CA PRO A 412 2.59 21.33 16.95
C PRO A 412 2.72 20.98 18.45
N PRO A 413 1.73 21.32 19.29
CA PRO A 413 1.69 20.84 20.65
C PRO A 413 1.76 19.30 20.69
N LEU A 414 2.78 18.77 21.39
CA LEU A 414 3.02 17.34 21.55
C LEU A 414 2.90 16.94 23.02
N SER A 415 2.54 15.69 23.26
CA SER A 415 2.67 15.04 24.57
C SER A 415 4.13 14.91 24.98
N LYS A 416 4.39 14.61 26.27
CA LYS A 416 5.75 14.34 26.75
C LYS A 416 6.38 13.14 26.03
N PHE A 417 5.59 12.10 25.79
CA PHE A 417 6.02 10.90 25.08
C PHE A 417 6.42 11.21 23.63
N GLU A 418 5.56 11.90 22.88
CA GLU A 418 5.84 12.25 21.48
C GLU A 418 7.09 13.14 21.34
N ARG A 419 7.31 14.09 22.27
CA ARG A 419 8.55 14.89 22.30
C ARG A 419 9.79 14.03 22.47
N GLN A 420 9.75 13.06 23.38
CA GLN A 420 10.86 12.14 23.61
C GLN A 420 11.09 11.25 22.39
N HIS A 421 10.02 10.74 21.77
CA HIS A 421 10.07 9.93 20.56
C HIS A 421 10.71 10.70 19.39
N LEU A 422 10.27 11.94 19.15
CA LEU A 422 10.85 12.79 18.09
C LEU A 422 12.28 13.22 18.39
N HIS A 423 12.67 13.36 19.65
CA HIS A 423 14.07 13.61 20.00
C HIS A 423 14.96 12.41 19.63
N GLN A 424 14.51 11.18 19.89
CA GLN A 424 15.23 9.97 19.44
C GLN A 424 15.27 9.88 17.92
N TYR A 425 14.16 10.20 17.24
CA TYR A 425 14.11 10.29 15.77
C TYR A 425 15.19 11.24 15.26
N GLN A 426 15.28 12.44 15.84
CA GLN A 426 16.26 13.46 15.44
C GLN A 426 17.70 12.94 15.56
N GLN A 427 18.04 12.29 16.67
CA GLN A 427 19.37 11.74 16.91
C GLN A 427 19.76 10.71 15.84
N ILE A 428 18.84 9.80 15.50
CA ILE A 428 19.04 8.79 14.46
C ILE A 428 19.23 9.48 13.10
N LEU A 429 18.30 10.38 12.73
CA LEU A 429 18.37 11.10 11.45
C LEU A 429 19.68 11.87 11.31
N ASP A 430 20.08 12.64 12.32
CA ASP A 430 21.30 13.42 12.31
C ASP A 430 22.56 12.53 12.16
N ALA A 431 22.58 11.38 12.83
CA ALA A 431 23.68 10.42 12.70
C ALA A 431 23.78 9.87 11.27
N ARG A 432 22.64 9.49 10.68
CA ARG A 432 22.57 8.98 9.29
C ARG A 432 22.98 10.05 8.29
N LEU A 433 22.43 11.26 8.40
CA LEU A 433 22.76 12.38 7.51
C LEU A 433 24.27 12.70 7.56
N ARG A 434 24.87 12.74 8.75
CA ARG A 434 26.33 12.93 8.89
C ARG A 434 27.13 11.82 8.20
N HIS A 435 26.73 10.56 8.38
CA HIS A 435 27.40 9.44 7.73
C HIS A 435 27.33 9.54 6.20
N PHE A 436 26.13 9.73 5.64
CA PHE A 436 25.98 9.81 4.19
C PHE A 436 26.68 11.05 3.62
N GLN A 437 26.70 12.18 4.34
CA GLN A 437 27.42 13.38 3.91
C GLN A 437 28.94 13.15 3.79
N GLN A 438 29.53 12.35 4.67
CA GLN A 438 30.95 11.99 4.63
C GLN A 438 31.27 11.05 3.45
N ASN A 439 30.32 10.22 3.03
CA ASN A 439 30.54 9.16 2.03
C ASN A 439 30.00 9.50 0.62
N ALA A 440 29.14 10.50 0.45
CA ALA A 440 28.46 10.80 -0.81
C ALA A 440 29.41 11.03 -2.01
N LYS A 441 30.57 11.64 -1.77
CA LYS A 441 31.60 11.89 -2.79
C LYS A 441 32.36 10.62 -3.21
N GLY A 442 32.44 9.62 -2.33
CA GLY A 442 33.06 8.34 -2.63
C GLY A 442 32.26 7.53 -3.65
N ILE A 443 30.93 7.72 -3.68
CA ILE A 443 30.00 6.93 -4.50
C ILE A 443 30.32 7.03 -5.98
N GLN A 444 30.58 8.24 -6.49
CA GLN A 444 30.91 8.44 -7.89
C GLN A 444 32.20 7.70 -8.30
N ARG A 445 33.22 7.73 -7.43
CA ARG A 445 34.50 7.08 -7.69
C ARG A 445 34.35 5.57 -7.70
N ALA A 446 33.70 5.00 -6.68
CA ALA A 446 33.47 3.56 -6.59
C ALA A 446 32.64 3.01 -7.76
N ILE A 447 31.63 3.75 -8.23
CA ILE A 447 30.83 3.33 -9.40
C ILE A 447 31.65 3.34 -10.68
N SER A 448 32.52 4.34 -10.85
CA SER A 448 33.39 4.42 -12.02
C SER A 448 34.40 3.26 -12.04
N ASP A 449 34.94 2.89 -10.88
CA ASP A 449 35.88 1.78 -10.74
C ASP A 449 35.21 0.42 -10.99
N LEU A 450 33.97 0.22 -10.54
CA LEU A 450 33.19 -1.02 -10.73
C LEU A 450 32.78 -1.29 -12.19
N ILE A 451 32.55 -0.24 -12.99
CA ILE A 451 32.18 -0.38 -14.41
C ILE A 451 33.39 -0.70 -15.29
N LEU A 452 34.60 -0.39 -14.81
CA LEU A 452 35.86 -0.65 -15.51
C LEU A 452 36.50 -2.02 -15.18
N SER A 453 36.03 -2.68 -14.11
CA SER A 453 36.39 -4.06 -13.71
C SER A 453 35.42 -5.07 -14.31
#